data_AF-A0A378F551-F1
#
_entry.id   AF-A0A378F551-F1
#
_cell.length_a   1.000
_cell.length_b   1.000
_cell.length_c   1.000
_cell.angle_alpha   90.00
_cell.angle_beta   90.00
_cell.angle_gamma   90.00
#
_symmetry.space_group_name_H-M   'P 1'
#
loop_
_entity.id
_entity.type
_entity.pdbx_description
1 polymer ?
#
loop_
_entity_poly.entity_id
_entity_poly.type
_entity_poly.pdbx_seq_one_letter_code
_entity_poly.pdbx_strand_id
1 'polypeptide(L)'
;MPLFPNARYLCSAKELSRVKNSERYRALWLDSLLPVIEAGQLETVDVATRPRVGGRIDFIPTPGHSPDHAALVLAAGDDYACFSGDLLHSPIQFAHPQWNSAFCGDPRQAEVSRREMMAWGASHHAQWFTGHFAGLPAAGWRRISKVTIAGERPGNRLQIREQ
;
A
#
# COMPACT_ATOMS: atom_id res chain seq x y z
N MET A 1 13.78 -22.43 -3.97
CA MET A 1 14.92 -21.61 -3.47
C MET A 1 14.52 -20.14 -3.57
N PRO A 2 14.88 -19.28 -2.60
CA PRO A 2 14.63 -17.84 -2.66
C PRO A 2 15.27 -17.18 -3.89
N LEU A 3 14.56 -16.25 -4.53
CA LEU A 3 15.09 -15.47 -5.65
C LEU A 3 16.20 -14.50 -5.21
N PHE A 4 16.09 -13.96 -4.00
CA PHE A 4 17.07 -13.04 -3.41
C PHE A 4 17.74 -13.72 -2.21
N PRO A 5 18.82 -14.49 -2.42
CA PRO A 5 19.39 -15.39 -1.40
C PRO A 5 20.06 -14.67 -0.23
N ASN A 6 20.26 -13.36 -0.29
CA ASN A 6 20.83 -12.56 0.81
C ASN A 6 19.82 -11.56 1.39
N ALA A 7 18.56 -11.59 0.95
CA ALA A 7 17.54 -10.67 1.41
C ALA A 7 16.90 -11.13 2.72
N ARG A 8 16.38 -10.16 3.46
CA ARG A 8 15.50 -10.39 4.60
C ARG A 8 14.08 -10.03 4.19
N TYR A 9 13.15 -10.96 4.36
CA TYR A 9 11.75 -10.81 3.96
C TYR A 9 10.93 -10.44 5.20
N LEU A 10 10.24 -9.30 5.15
CA LEU A 10 9.35 -8.86 6.24
C LEU A 10 7.90 -9.02 5.80
N CYS A 11 7.08 -9.66 6.64
CA CYS A 11 5.67 -9.91 6.34
C CYS A 11 4.79 -9.67 7.57
N SER A 12 3.55 -9.22 7.39
CA SER A 12 2.60 -9.19 8.50
C SER A 12 2.37 -10.61 9.04
N ALA A 13 2.44 -10.77 10.37
CA ALA A 13 2.11 -12.04 11.02
C ALA A 13 0.67 -12.48 10.72
N LYS A 14 -0.28 -11.54 10.69
CA LYS A 14 -1.70 -11.80 10.45
C LYS A 14 -1.94 -12.20 8.99
N GLU A 15 -1.32 -11.52 8.03
CA GLU A 15 -1.40 -11.92 6.62
C GLU A 15 -0.77 -13.28 6.37
N LEU A 16 0.41 -13.54 6.96
CA LEU A 16 1.08 -14.83 6.80
C LEU A 16 0.20 -15.99 7.30
N SER A 17 -0.42 -15.83 8.48
CA SER A 17 -1.36 -16.81 9.02
C SER A 17 -2.59 -16.99 8.13
N ARG A 18 -3.17 -15.89 7.63
CA ARG A 18 -4.32 -15.91 6.71
C ARG A 18 -4.02 -16.67 5.43
N VAL A 19 -2.84 -16.41 4.84
CA VAL A 19 -2.40 -17.05 3.59
C VAL A 19 -2.11 -18.53 3.82
N LYS A 20 -1.43 -18.90 4.91
CA LYS A 20 -1.12 -20.31 5.26
C LYS A 20 -2.37 -21.18 5.36
N ASN A 21 -3.44 -20.64 5.93
CA ASN A 21 -4.65 -21.38 6.27
C ASN A 21 -5.74 -21.29 5.19
N SER A 22 -5.38 -20.99 3.95
CA SER A 22 -6.34 -20.75 2.87
C SER A 22 -5.97 -21.52 1.61
N GLU A 23 -6.88 -22.39 1.16
CA GLU A 23 -6.70 -23.17 -0.06
C GLU A 23 -6.55 -22.27 -1.30
N ARG A 24 -7.23 -21.11 -1.30
CA ARG A 24 -7.10 -20.10 -2.36
C ARG A 24 -5.64 -19.67 -2.59
N TYR A 25 -4.81 -19.65 -1.54
CA TYR A 25 -3.43 -19.21 -1.63
C TYR A 25 -2.42 -20.36 -1.55
N ARG A 26 -2.86 -21.61 -1.68
CA ARG A 26 -2.01 -22.80 -1.56
C ARG A 26 -0.83 -22.77 -2.54
N ALA A 27 -1.07 -22.39 -3.79
CA ALA A 27 -0.04 -22.28 -4.82
C ALA A 27 0.98 -21.18 -4.48
N LEU A 28 0.51 -19.98 -4.10
CA LEU A 28 1.35 -18.87 -3.66
C LEU A 28 2.17 -19.24 -2.41
N TRP A 29 1.57 -19.97 -1.47
CA TRP A 29 2.27 -20.42 -0.27
C TRP A 29 3.44 -21.34 -0.63
N LEU A 30 3.19 -22.37 -1.44
CA LEU A 30 4.22 -23.34 -1.83
C LEU A 30 5.33 -22.72 -2.68
N ASP A 31 4.96 -21.85 -3.62
CA ASP A 31 5.90 -21.28 -4.59
C ASP A 31 6.69 -20.10 -4.00
N SER A 32 6.02 -19.18 -3.31
CA SER A 32 6.59 -17.87 -2.98
C SER A 32 6.96 -17.70 -1.50
N LEU A 33 6.22 -18.32 -0.56
CA LEU A 33 6.44 -18.13 0.88
C LEU A 33 7.25 -19.26 1.52
N LEU A 34 6.93 -20.52 1.20
CA LEU A 34 7.58 -21.67 1.81
C LEU A 34 9.11 -21.66 1.58
N PRO A 35 9.64 -21.34 0.38
CA PRO A 35 11.09 -21.34 0.17
C PRO A 35 11.85 -20.31 1.00
N VAL A 36 11.24 -19.14 1.27
CA VAL A 36 11.87 -18.09 2.09
C VAL A 36 11.74 -18.38 3.58
N ILE A 37 10.68 -19.07 4.00
CA ILE A 37 10.50 -19.56 5.37
C ILE A 37 11.51 -20.67 5.68
N GLU A 38 11.62 -21.67 4.81
CA GLU A 38 12.54 -22.81 4.99
C GLU A 38 14.01 -22.37 4.96
N ALA A 39 14.33 -21.32 4.20
CA ALA A 39 15.65 -20.70 4.20
C ALA A 39 15.92 -19.80 5.44
N GLY A 40 14.96 -19.64 6.35
CA GLY A 40 15.10 -18.80 7.53
C GLY A 40 15.18 -17.30 7.25
N GLN A 41 14.70 -16.85 6.08
CA GLN A 41 14.82 -15.46 5.63
C GLN A 41 13.59 -14.60 5.91
N LEU A 42 12.47 -15.21 6.31
CA LEU A 42 11.22 -14.52 6.60
C LEU A 42 11.08 -14.20 8.09
N GLU A 43 10.91 -12.92 8.40
CA GLU A 43 10.55 -12.42 9.71
C GLU A 43 9.15 -11.80 9.66
N THR A 44 8.40 -11.95 10.74
CA THR A 44 7.08 -11.34 10.86
C THR A 44 7.13 -10.02 11.61
N VAL A 45 6.24 -9.11 11.24
CA VAL A 45 6.05 -7.82 11.89
C VAL A 45 4.61 -7.64 12.36
N ASP A 46 4.42 -6.90 13.44
CA ASP A 46 3.10 -6.40 13.84
C ASP A 46 2.88 -5.01 13.24
N VAL A 47 2.10 -4.95 12.16
CA VAL A 47 1.79 -3.71 11.44
C VAL A 47 1.13 -2.68 12.36
N ALA A 48 0.34 -3.11 13.35
CA ALA A 48 -0.35 -2.20 14.27
C ALA A 48 0.63 -1.35 15.11
N THR A 49 1.84 -1.86 15.34
CA THR A 49 2.91 -1.14 16.06
C THR A 49 3.65 -0.12 15.20
N ARG A 50 3.33 -0.04 13.90
CA ARG A 50 4.00 0.83 12.92
C ARG A 50 5.53 0.68 12.93
N PRO A 51 6.05 -0.55 12.74
CA PRO A 51 7.47 -0.81 12.83
C PRO A 51 8.27 -0.01 11.80
N ARG A 52 9.48 0.40 12.21
CA ARG A 52 10.44 1.11 11.37
C ARG A 52 11.58 0.21 10.94
N VAL A 53 11.88 0.18 9.65
CA VAL A 53 12.93 -0.63 9.03
C VAL A 53 14.01 0.27 8.43
N GLY A 54 15.27 -0.10 8.63
CA GLY A 54 16.41 0.65 8.10
C GLY A 54 16.49 2.11 8.58
N GLY A 55 15.81 2.44 9.69
CA GLY A 55 15.76 3.78 10.27
C GLY A 55 14.96 4.82 9.47
N ARG A 56 14.32 4.44 8.35
CA ARG A 56 13.67 5.40 7.43
C ARG A 56 12.35 4.93 6.83
N ILE A 57 12.03 3.63 6.90
CA ILE A 57 10.82 3.07 6.28
C ILE A 57 9.85 2.66 7.37
N ASP A 58 8.69 3.30 7.41
CA ASP A 58 7.60 3.01 8.35
C ASP A 58 6.51 2.17 7.70
N PHE A 59 6.03 1.16 8.43
CA PHE A 59 4.81 0.45 8.08
C PHE A 59 3.61 1.24 8.57
N ILE A 60 2.75 1.67 7.66
CA ILE A 60 1.51 2.41 7.97
C ILE A 60 0.32 1.48 7.73
N PRO A 61 -0.43 1.09 8.79
CA PRO A 61 -1.64 0.28 8.65
C PRO A 61 -2.62 0.94 7.68
N THR A 62 -3.03 0.19 6.67
CA THR A 62 -4.05 0.60 5.69
C THR A 62 -4.94 -0.59 5.35
N PRO A 63 -5.64 -1.18 6.35
CA PRO A 63 -6.43 -2.39 6.18
C PRO A 63 -7.58 -2.19 5.18
N GLY A 64 -8.14 -3.30 4.71
CA GLY A 64 -9.36 -3.31 3.91
C GLY A 64 -9.19 -3.98 2.54
N HIS A 65 -8.04 -3.80 1.87
CA HIS A 65 -7.70 -4.68 0.75
C HIS A 65 -7.49 -6.11 1.26
N SER A 66 -6.60 -6.25 2.24
CA SER A 66 -6.47 -7.40 3.10
C SER A 66 -6.55 -6.97 4.58
N PRO A 67 -6.79 -7.89 5.53
CA PRO A 67 -7.04 -7.54 6.93
C PRO A 67 -5.94 -6.75 7.63
N ASP A 68 -4.67 -6.95 7.25
CA ASP A 68 -3.51 -6.30 7.88
C ASP A 68 -2.59 -5.66 6.81
N HIS A 69 -3.20 -5.20 5.71
CA HIS A 69 -2.51 -4.46 4.65
C HIS A 69 -1.80 -3.22 5.22
N ALA A 70 -0.60 -2.93 4.72
CA ALA A 70 0.21 -1.78 5.11
C ALA A 70 0.78 -1.06 3.88
N ALA A 71 0.76 0.27 3.92
CA ALA A 71 1.57 1.09 3.04
C ALA A 71 2.95 1.27 3.68
N LEU A 72 3.99 1.46 2.87
CA LEU A 72 5.32 1.80 3.37
C LEU A 72 5.60 3.27 3.12
N VAL A 73 6.04 3.98 4.16
CA VAL A 73 6.46 5.38 4.06
C VAL A 73 7.96 5.47 4.23
N LEU A 74 8.66 5.91 3.20
CA LEU A 74 10.07 6.30 3.27
C LEU A 74 10.17 7.78 3.59
N ALA A 75 10.91 8.14 4.64
CA ALA A 75 11.22 9.52 5.00
C ALA A 75 12.70 9.85 4.70
N ALA A 76 12.93 11.04 4.13
CA ALA A 76 14.26 11.59 3.86
C ALA A 76 14.26 13.10 4.16
N GLY A 77 14.48 13.45 5.44
CA GLY A 77 14.29 14.83 5.89
C GLY A 77 12.79 15.19 5.85
N ASP A 78 12.46 16.26 5.14
CA ASP A 78 11.07 16.71 4.94
C ASP A 78 10.41 16.07 3.70
N ASP A 79 11.14 15.24 2.95
CA ASP A 79 10.62 14.52 1.79
C ASP A 79 10.06 13.14 2.16
N TYR A 80 8.92 12.79 1.57
CA TYR A 80 8.22 11.53 1.81
C TYR A 80 7.88 10.79 0.52
N ALA A 81 8.06 9.47 0.53
CA ALA A 81 7.58 8.56 -0.50
C ALA A 81 6.65 7.50 0.11
N CYS A 82 5.45 7.36 -0.44
CA CYS A 82 4.43 6.39 -0.07
C CYS A 82 4.41 5.27 -1.11
N PHE A 83 4.80 4.06 -0.70
CA PHE A 83 4.56 2.83 -1.45
C PHE A 83 3.23 2.25 -0.98
N SER A 84 2.18 2.48 -1.77
CA SER A 84 0.80 2.29 -1.33
C SER A 84 0.34 0.84 -1.30
N GLY A 85 1.12 -0.09 -1.87
CA GLY A 85 0.65 -1.45 -2.15
C GLY A 85 -0.66 -1.42 -2.95
N ASP A 86 -1.64 -2.21 -2.50
CA ASP A 86 -2.93 -2.40 -3.15
C ASP A 86 -4.02 -1.45 -2.61
N LEU A 87 -3.60 -0.36 -1.95
CA LEU A 87 -4.53 0.68 -1.50
C LEU A 87 -5.29 1.32 -2.68
N LEU A 88 -4.62 1.44 -3.83
CA LEU A 88 -5.11 2.03 -5.08
C LEU A 88 -4.73 1.12 -6.26
N HIS A 89 -5.72 0.82 -7.11
CA HIS A 89 -5.60 -0.01 -8.31
C HIS A 89 -5.73 0.82 -9.60
N SER A 90 -6.31 2.03 -9.54
CA SER A 90 -6.46 2.92 -10.70
C SER A 90 -6.38 4.39 -10.31
N PRO A 91 -5.80 5.27 -11.17
CA PRO A 91 -5.72 6.71 -10.91
C PRO A 91 -7.08 7.38 -10.63
N ILE A 92 -8.17 6.81 -11.16
CA ILE A 92 -9.53 7.32 -10.94
C ILE A 92 -9.93 7.31 -9.46
N GLN A 93 -9.34 6.43 -8.64
CA GLN A 93 -9.64 6.32 -7.23
C GLN A 93 -9.11 7.52 -6.40
N PHE A 94 -8.24 8.37 -6.96
CA PHE A 94 -7.93 9.66 -6.33
C PHE A 94 -9.12 10.64 -6.40
N ALA A 95 -9.90 10.59 -7.48
CA ALA A 95 -11.11 11.40 -7.62
C ALA A 95 -12.33 10.73 -6.98
N HIS A 96 -12.35 9.39 -6.98
CA HIS A 96 -13.45 8.58 -6.46
C HIS A 96 -12.94 7.55 -5.46
N PRO A 97 -12.48 7.97 -4.27
CA PRO A 97 -11.88 7.08 -3.27
C PRO A 97 -12.86 6.03 -2.70
N GLN A 98 -14.16 6.19 -2.88
CA GLN A 98 -15.18 5.19 -2.54
C GLN A 98 -15.28 4.03 -3.54
N TRP A 99 -14.65 4.14 -4.72
CA TRP A 99 -14.63 3.06 -5.70
C TRP A 99 -13.58 2.04 -5.32
N ASN A 100 -14.01 0.80 -5.08
CA ASN A 100 -13.13 -0.30 -4.70
C ASN A 100 -12.85 -1.23 -5.88
N SER A 101 -11.76 -1.98 -5.78
CA SER A 101 -11.57 -3.13 -6.66
C SER A 101 -12.43 -4.30 -6.16
N ALA A 102 -12.72 -5.25 -7.06
CA ALA A 102 -13.38 -6.50 -6.69
C ALA A 102 -12.55 -7.36 -5.70
N PHE A 103 -11.31 -6.97 -5.44
CA PHE A 103 -10.37 -7.70 -4.58
C PHE A 103 -10.28 -7.14 -3.16
N CYS A 104 -10.93 -6.01 -2.85
CA CYS A 104 -10.99 -5.50 -1.49
C CYS A 104 -11.80 -6.44 -0.58
N GLY A 105 -11.15 -7.04 0.43
CA GLY A 105 -11.82 -7.93 1.39
C GLY A 105 -12.85 -7.22 2.28
N ASP A 106 -12.59 -5.96 2.64
CA ASP A 106 -13.54 -5.06 3.29
C ASP A 106 -13.60 -3.73 2.51
N PRO A 107 -14.64 -3.53 1.67
CA PRO A 107 -14.79 -2.33 0.87
C PRO A 107 -14.90 -1.03 1.69
N ARG A 108 -15.53 -1.06 2.87
CA ARG A 108 -15.70 0.14 3.69
C ARG A 108 -14.37 0.51 4.34
N GLN A 109 -13.69 -0.47 4.92
CA GLN A 109 -12.38 -0.24 5.54
C GLN A 109 -11.34 0.18 4.49
N ALA A 110 -11.38 -0.39 3.27
CA ALA A 110 -10.49 -0.01 2.18
C ALA A 110 -10.67 1.47 1.77
N GLU A 111 -11.91 1.94 1.70
CA GLU A 111 -12.21 3.35 1.45
C GLU A 111 -11.66 4.25 2.55
N VAL A 112 -11.90 3.90 3.83
CA VAL A 112 -11.40 4.67 4.99
C VAL A 112 -9.89 4.80 4.93
N SER A 113 -9.17 3.68 4.82
CA SER A 113 -7.71 3.65 4.72
C SER A 113 -7.18 4.48 3.54
N ARG A 114 -7.86 4.41 2.39
CA ARG A 114 -7.49 5.18 1.20
C ARG A 114 -7.62 6.68 1.43
N ARG A 115 -8.73 7.12 2.02
CA ARG A 115 -8.98 8.54 2.34
C ARG A 115 -7.98 9.07 3.35
N GLU A 116 -7.72 8.32 4.42
CA GLU A 116 -6.75 8.70 5.46
C GLU A 116 -5.35 8.85 4.88
N MET A 117 -4.90 7.87 4.10
CA MET A 117 -3.56 7.93 3.50
C MET A 117 -3.46 9.05 2.46
N MET A 118 -4.51 9.29 1.66
CA MET A 118 -4.55 10.41 0.72
C MET A 118 -4.45 11.76 1.42
N ALA A 119 -5.17 11.94 2.54
CA ALA A 119 -5.10 13.15 3.35
C ALA A 119 -3.69 13.35 3.93
N TRP A 120 -3.10 12.30 4.48
CA TRP A 120 -1.71 12.31 4.98
C TRP A 120 -0.72 12.65 3.87
N GLY A 121 -0.84 12.03 2.70
CA GLY A 121 0.07 12.28 1.58
C GLY A 121 -0.02 13.71 1.06
N ALA A 122 -1.20 14.32 1.11
CA ALA A 122 -1.39 15.72 0.74
C ALA A 122 -0.75 16.69 1.74
N SER A 123 -0.88 16.42 3.05
CA SER A 123 -0.30 17.27 4.09
C SER A 123 1.24 17.19 4.16
N HIS A 124 1.82 16.09 3.70
CA HIS A 124 3.27 15.85 3.69
C HIS A 124 3.90 15.99 2.30
N HIS A 125 3.13 16.42 1.29
CA HIS A 125 3.57 16.50 -0.10
C HIS A 125 4.23 15.20 -0.62
N ALA A 126 3.76 14.04 -0.12
CA ALA A 126 4.38 12.76 -0.38
C ALA A 126 4.25 12.36 -1.86
N GLN A 127 5.30 11.73 -2.39
CA GLN A 127 5.27 11.07 -3.70
C GLN A 127 4.65 9.68 -3.56
N TRP A 128 3.77 9.30 -4.48
CA TRP A 128 3.05 8.03 -4.41
C TRP A 128 3.58 7.04 -5.44
N PHE A 129 3.77 5.80 -5.00
CA PHE A 129 4.20 4.66 -5.79
C PHE A 129 3.20 3.53 -5.57
N THR A 130 2.62 3.02 -6.66
CA THR A 130 1.64 1.94 -6.63
C THR A 130 2.03 0.86 -7.64
N GLY A 131 1.77 -0.39 -7.29
CA GLY A 131 2.04 -1.54 -8.16
C GLY A 131 1.11 -1.65 -9.37
N HIS A 132 0.03 -0.88 -9.43
CA HIS A 132 -1.07 -1.10 -10.39
C HIS A 132 -1.27 0.01 -11.43
N PHE A 133 -0.52 1.11 -11.38
CA PHE A 133 -0.65 2.14 -12.41
C PHE A 133 0.21 1.81 -13.63
N ALA A 134 -0.37 1.95 -14.82
CA ALA A 134 0.35 1.76 -16.07
C ALA A 134 1.36 2.91 -16.33
N GLY A 135 2.54 2.56 -16.82
CA GLY A 135 3.65 3.47 -17.16
C GLY A 135 4.98 3.04 -16.52
N LEU A 136 6.09 3.09 -17.26
CA LEU A 136 7.43 2.77 -16.75
C LEU A 136 8.13 4.05 -16.21
N PRO A 137 8.83 3.96 -15.06
CA PRO A 137 8.66 2.94 -14.04
C PRO A 137 7.30 3.15 -13.36
N ALA A 138 6.86 2.22 -12.51
CA ALA A 138 5.79 2.39 -11.51
C ALA A 138 6.10 3.50 -10.46
N ALA A 139 6.81 4.54 -10.89
CA ALA A 139 7.25 5.77 -10.27
C ALA A 139 6.63 6.95 -11.04
N GLY A 140 5.33 6.87 -11.33
CA GLY A 140 4.56 8.07 -11.62
C GLY A 140 4.31 8.78 -10.31
N TRP A 141 5.08 9.82 -9.99
CA TRP A 141 4.82 10.64 -8.82
C TRP A 141 3.72 11.65 -9.16
N ARG A 142 2.69 11.73 -8.31
CA ARG A 142 1.72 12.84 -8.35
C ARG A 142 1.90 13.67 -7.09
N ARG A 143 2.30 14.93 -7.24
CA ARG A 143 2.22 15.89 -6.15
C ARG A 143 0.75 16.19 -5.89
N ILE A 144 0.22 15.66 -4.81
CA ILE A 144 -1.13 15.98 -4.36
C ILE A 144 -1.03 17.29 -3.56
N SER A 145 -1.19 18.43 -4.23
CA SER A 145 -1.18 19.75 -3.60
C SER A 145 -2.53 20.14 -2.97
N LYS A 146 -3.60 19.39 -3.29
CA LYS A 146 -4.94 19.60 -2.72
C LYS A 146 -5.79 18.34 -2.88
N VAL A 147 -6.19 17.70 -1.77
CA VAL A 147 -7.26 16.68 -1.78
C VAL A 147 -8.56 17.40 -1.51
N THR A 148 -9.46 17.42 -2.49
CA THR A 148 -10.86 17.79 -2.25
C THR A 148 -11.64 16.49 -2.13
N ILE A 149 -12.04 16.15 -0.91
CA ILE A 149 -12.95 15.03 -0.68
C ILE A 149 -14.31 15.45 -1.25
N ALA A 150 -14.76 14.78 -2.31
CA ALA A 150 -16.08 15.04 -2.89
C ALA A 150 -17.14 14.74 -1.81
N GLY A 151 -17.81 15.81 -1.35
CA GLY A 151 -18.76 15.79 -0.25
C GLY A 151 -19.34 17.17 0.10
N GLU A 152 -18.68 18.28 -0.26
CA GLU A 152 -19.24 19.62 -0.08
C GLU A 152 -19.13 20.50 -1.34
N ARG A 153 -20.31 20.70 -1.95
CA ARG A 153 -20.74 21.72 -2.95
C ARG A 153 -20.25 21.60 -4.42
N PRO A 154 -21.15 21.91 -5.39
CA PRO A 154 -20.87 21.77 -6.82
C PRO A 154 -20.13 23.01 -7.35
N GLY A 155 -19.03 22.81 -8.07
CA GLY A 155 -18.42 23.92 -8.83
C GLY A 155 -16.95 23.79 -9.22
N ASN A 156 -16.16 22.91 -8.62
CA ASN A 156 -14.72 22.85 -8.91
C ASN A 156 -14.35 21.68 -9.83
N ARG A 157 -14.19 21.99 -11.11
CA ARG A 157 -13.60 21.11 -12.12
C ARG A 157 -12.11 20.92 -11.80
N LEU A 158 -11.68 19.67 -11.61
CA LEU A 158 -10.26 19.32 -11.47
C LEU A 158 -9.51 19.69 -12.77
N GLN A 159 -8.49 20.55 -12.67
CA GLN A 159 -7.49 20.68 -13.72
C GLN A 159 -6.36 19.68 -13.44
N ILE A 160 -6.26 18.67 -14.29
CA ILE A 160 -5.09 17.81 -14.39
C ILE A 160 -4.11 18.57 -15.29
N ARG A 161 -2.98 19.01 -14.75
CA ARG A 161 -1.86 19.53 -15.56
C ARG A 161 -0.77 18.48 -15.59
N GLU A 162 -0.50 17.99 -16.79
CA GLU A 162 0.71 17.23 -17.12
C GLU A 162 1.85 18.25 -17.31
N GLN A 163 3.03 17.97 -16.75
CA GLN A 163 4.28 18.60 -17.16
C GLN A 163 5.10 17.57 -17.90
#